data_AF-R1EIK8-F1
#
_entry.id   AF-R1EIK8-F1
#
_cell.length_a   1.000
_cell.length_b   1.000
_cell.length_c   1.000
_cell.angle_alpha   90.00
_cell.angle_beta   90.00
_cell.angle_gamma   90.00
#
_symmetry.space_group_name_H-M   'P 1'
#
loop_
_entity.id
_entity.type
_entity.pdbx_description
1 polymer ?
#
loop_
_entity_poly.entity_id
_entity_poly.type
_entity_poly.pdbx_seq_one_letter_code
_entity_poly.pdbx_strand_id
1 'polypeptide(L)'
;MIPHIYAPIKDGGFNYLAQLYIDQKRELSGTILYFLFIWILILSVPWIRSRFYEFFAYMHIFLGFAFTGILWWHIEGEYMAPNYIYVAVGILLTGFPTTFERLPENVTKVTIEVPRSLRWKPGHHSFLRMPSLSFLDNHPFTIASVPAPPLEPNKLIFLIRTHSGFTKRLASRADADAATFQKPLRTSPSPSLSSTTSPGDRSPTITPLPRLRTLIDGPYGGYTAPLHRTVDSVLLVAGGTGITAALPWALNLGAHMGERGDGSRVRSVRLVWIACALSGGEAV
;
A
#
# COMPACT_ATOMS: atom_id res chain seq x y z
N MET A 1 37.88 7.68 20.58
CA MET A 1 37.42 6.82 21.70
C MET A 1 36.07 7.31 22.17
N ILE A 2 35.19 6.39 22.55
CA ILE A 2 33.83 6.70 22.98
C ILE A 2 33.90 7.24 24.43
N PRO A 3 33.57 8.53 24.69
CA PRO A 3 33.84 9.17 25.98
C PRO A 3 33.20 8.46 27.18
N HIS A 4 31.99 7.90 27.03
CA HIS A 4 31.28 7.18 28.08
C HIS A 4 31.90 5.81 28.44
N ILE A 5 32.81 5.28 27.61
CA ILE A 5 33.56 4.05 27.91
C ILE A 5 34.93 4.40 28.50
N TYR A 6 35.57 5.44 27.96
CA TYR A 6 36.94 5.79 28.34
C TYR A 6 37.03 6.46 29.71
N ALA A 7 36.11 7.37 30.05
CA ALA A 7 36.15 8.08 31.33
C ALA A 7 36.01 7.14 32.55
N PRO A 8 35.04 6.20 32.60
CA PRO A 8 34.93 5.28 33.74
C PRO A 8 36.14 4.34 33.89
N ILE A 9 36.74 3.90 32.77
CA ILE A 9 37.94 3.07 32.80
C ILE A 9 39.12 3.86 33.37
N LYS A 10 39.26 5.13 33.00
CA LYS A 10 40.32 6.00 33.51
C LYS A 10 40.15 6.32 35.00
N ASP A 11 38.91 6.51 35.45
CA ASP A 11 38.60 6.97 36.80
C ASP A 11 38.53 5.82 37.83
N GLY A 12 38.14 4.61 37.42
CA GLY A 12 37.96 3.47 38.34
C GLY A 12 38.25 2.07 37.78
N GLY A 13 38.82 1.97 36.57
CA GLY A 13 39.14 0.70 35.92
C GLY A 13 37.91 -0.09 35.44
N PHE A 14 38.14 -1.34 35.00
CA PHE A 14 37.09 -2.19 34.41
C PHE A 14 35.98 -2.59 35.41
N ASN A 15 36.30 -2.70 36.70
CA ASN A 15 35.31 -3.05 37.73
C ASN A 15 34.31 -1.92 37.95
N TYR A 16 34.76 -0.67 37.89
CA TYR A 16 33.89 0.51 37.98
C TYR A 16 33.00 0.65 36.74
N LEU A 17 33.52 0.37 35.54
CA LEU A 17 32.73 0.31 34.32
C LEU A 17 31.62 -0.77 34.41
N ALA A 18 31.96 -1.95 34.91
CA ALA A 18 30.99 -3.04 35.06
C ALA A 18 29.88 -2.67 36.06
N GLN A 19 30.22 -2.06 37.20
CA GLN A 19 29.24 -1.55 38.16
C GLN A 19 28.36 -0.45 37.56
N LEU A 20 28.96 0.51 36.83
CA LEU A 20 28.21 1.58 36.17
C LEU A 20 27.18 1.03 35.18
N TYR A 21 27.52 -0.02 34.42
CA TYR A 21 26.60 -0.63 33.45
C TYR A 21 25.52 -1.49 34.12
N ILE A 22 25.80 -2.09 35.28
CA ILE A 22 24.81 -2.84 36.07
C ILE A 22 23.82 -1.88 36.75
N ASP A 23 24.32 -0.78 37.31
CA ASP A 23 23.52 0.19 38.06
C ASP A 23 22.76 1.15 37.12
N GLN A 24 23.38 1.57 36.02
CA GLN A 24 22.78 2.48 35.04
C GLN A 24 22.34 1.73 33.78
N LYS A 25 21.13 1.15 33.85
CA LYS A 25 20.46 0.47 32.72
C LYS A 25 20.41 1.29 31.42
N ARG A 26 20.46 2.62 31.55
CA ARG A 26 20.42 3.56 30.41
C ARG A 26 21.73 3.60 29.61
N GLU A 27 22.89 3.64 30.28
CA GLU A 27 24.20 3.64 29.61
C GLU A 27 24.44 2.31 28.90
N LEU A 28 24.01 1.20 29.52
CA LEU A 28 24.04 -0.14 28.91
C LEU A 28 23.20 -0.20 27.62
N SER A 29 21.92 0.19 27.69
CA SER A 29 21.01 0.15 26.53
C SER A 29 21.48 1.09 25.39
N GLY A 30 22.01 2.26 25.72
CA GLY A 30 22.56 3.20 24.73
C GLY A 30 23.81 2.64 24.02
N THR A 31 24.69 1.98 24.77
CA THR A 31 25.90 1.34 24.21
C THR A 31 25.54 0.19 23.28
N ILE A 32 24.56 -0.65 23.67
CA ILE A 32 24.06 -1.73 22.80
C ILE A 32 23.48 -1.16 21.51
N LEU A 33 22.69 -0.09 21.58
CA LEU A 33 22.13 0.58 20.39
C LEU A 33 23.20 1.10 19.45
N TYR A 34 24.25 1.71 19.99
CA TYR A 34 25.37 2.22 19.21
C TYR A 34 26.05 1.10 18.41
N PHE A 35 26.31 -0.05 19.03
CA PHE A 35 26.90 -1.19 18.32
C PHE A 35 25.94 -1.78 17.29
N LEU A 36 24.66 -1.94 17.61
CA LEU A 36 23.66 -2.40 16.63
C LEU A 36 23.58 -1.49 15.42
N PHE A 37 23.61 -0.17 15.63
CA PHE A 37 23.62 0.81 14.54
C PHE A 37 24.86 0.64 13.65
N ILE A 38 26.05 0.50 14.23
CA ILE A 38 27.28 0.22 13.47
C ILE A 38 27.14 -1.05 12.64
N TRP A 39 26.60 -2.13 13.21
CA TRP A 39 26.42 -3.39 12.49
C TRP A 39 25.45 -3.28 11.32
N ILE A 40 24.34 -2.55 11.50
CA ILE A 40 23.39 -2.26 10.42
C ILE A 40 24.09 -1.50 9.29
N LEU A 41 24.93 -0.51 9.62
CA LEU A 41 25.70 0.27 8.63
C LEU A 41 26.74 -0.57 7.89
N ILE A 42 27.51 -1.40 8.60
CA ILE A 42 28.51 -2.29 7.99
C ILE A 42 27.84 -3.25 7.02
N LEU A 43 26.75 -3.91 7.43
CA LEU A 43 26.02 -4.83 6.55
C LEU A 43 25.44 -4.12 5.32
N SER A 44 25.13 -2.82 5.42
CA SER A 44 24.59 -2.00 4.33
C SER A 44 25.62 -1.54 3.29
N VAL A 45 26.91 -1.83 3.49
CA VAL A 45 27.96 -1.49 2.54
C VAL A 45 27.69 -2.15 1.18
N PRO A 46 27.75 -1.41 0.05
CA PRO A 46 27.39 -1.93 -1.27
C PRO A 46 28.11 -3.23 -1.67
N TRP A 47 29.36 -3.39 -1.21
CA TRP A 47 30.14 -4.60 -1.44
C TRP A 47 29.53 -5.84 -0.77
N ILE A 48 29.08 -5.74 0.48
CA ILE A 48 28.45 -6.85 1.21
C ILE A 48 27.09 -7.17 0.61
N ARG A 49 26.25 -6.14 0.41
CA ARG A 49 24.90 -6.28 -0.12
C ARG A 49 24.84 -6.91 -1.51
N SER A 50 25.81 -6.62 -2.38
CA SER A 50 25.84 -7.18 -3.74
C SER A 50 26.35 -8.61 -3.80
N ARG A 51 27.23 -9.01 -2.87
CA ARG A 51 27.81 -10.37 -2.81
C ARG A 51 26.88 -11.37 -2.10
N PHE A 52 26.23 -10.95 -1.02
CA PHE A 52 25.40 -11.82 -0.18
C PHE A 52 24.05 -11.18 0.10
N TYR A 53 23.26 -10.95 -0.94
CA TYR A 53 22.00 -10.20 -0.84
C TYR A 53 21.00 -10.81 0.17
N GLU A 54 20.77 -12.12 0.13
CA GLU A 54 19.83 -12.78 1.02
C GLU A 54 20.27 -12.69 2.49
N PHE A 55 21.54 -13.00 2.76
CA PHE A 55 22.13 -12.86 4.10
C PHE A 55 22.03 -11.42 4.62
N PHE A 56 22.39 -10.45 3.77
CA PHE A 56 22.23 -9.03 4.07
C PHE A 56 20.78 -8.71 4.43
N ALA A 57 19.81 -9.12 3.60
CA ALA A 57 18.41 -8.79 3.81
C ALA A 57 17.88 -9.37 5.13
N TYR A 58 18.15 -10.65 5.40
CA TYR A 58 17.70 -11.30 6.65
C TYR A 58 18.35 -10.67 7.89
N MET A 59 19.67 -10.47 7.87
CA MET A 59 20.36 -9.87 9.02
C MET A 59 19.96 -8.42 9.23
N HIS A 60 19.82 -7.62 8.17
CA HIS A 60 19.41 -6.23 8.28
C HIS A 60 18.00 -6.09 8.88
N ILE A 61 17.06 -6.95 8.47
CA ILE A 61 15.72 -6.99 9.06
C ILE A 61 15.79 -7.37 10.54
N PHE A 62 16.53 -8.43 10.88
CA PHE A 62 16.68 -8.89 12.27
C PHE A 62 17.30 -7.81 13.17
N LEU A 63 18.43 -7.21 12.75
CA LEU A 63 19.08 -6.14 13.50
C LEU A 63 18.19 -4.89 13.60
N GLY A 64 17.39 -4.57 12.58
CA GLY A 64 16.44 -3.46 12.63
C GLY A 64 15.35 -3.66 13.70
N PHE A 65 14.81 -4.87 13.83
CA PHE A 65 13.86 -5.20 14.91
C PHE A 65 14.53 -5.16 16.28
N ALA A 66 15.74 -5.73 16.42
CA ALA A 66 16.50 -5.69 17.67
C ALA A 66 16.81 -4.23 18.09
N PHE A 67 17.26 -3.41 17.14
CA PHE A 67 17.51 -1.99 17.35
C PHE A 67 16.25 -1.26 17.81
N THR A 68 15.11 -1.49 17.15
CA THR A 68 13.85 -0.82 17.52
C THR A 68 13.37 -1.26 18.91
N GLY A 69 13.47 -2.54 19.25
CA GLY A 69 13.08 -3.05 20.57
C GLY A 69 13.98 -2.52 21.70
N ILE A 70 15.29 -2.45 21.48
CA ILE A 70 16.22 -1.91 22.48
C ILE A 70 16.10 -0.38 22.54
N LEU A 71 15.79 0.29 21.43
CA LEU A 71 15.53 1.73 21.40
C LEU A 71 14.29 2.06 22.23
N TRP A 72 13.24 1.24 22.08
CA TRP A 72 12.05 1.32 22.91
C TRP A 72 12.39 1.28 24.40
N TRP A 73 13.20 0.31 24.81
CA TRP A 73 13.65 0.16 26.20
C TRP A 73 14.54 1.32 26.66
N HIS A 74 15.42 1.83 25.79
CA HIS A 74 16.33 2.93 26.11
C HIS A 74 15.61 4.27 26.35
N ILE A 75 14.51 4.52 25.64
CA ILE A 75 13.71 5.75 25.76
C ILE A 75 12.53 5.61 26.73
N GLU A 76 12.36 4.45 27.36
CA GLU A 76 11.28 4.22 28.31
C GLU A 76 11.44 5.14 29.53
N GLY A 77 10.40 5.94 29.82
CA GLY A 77 10.44 6.96 30.87
C GLY A 77 10.87 8.37 30.40
N GLU A 78 11.25 8.54 29.12
CA GLU A 78 11.62 9.84 28.55
C GLU A 78 10.44 10.53 27.86
N TYR A 79 9.77 11.45 28.58
CA TYR A 79 8.78 12.39 28.04
C TYR A 79 7.81 11.73 27.03
N MET A 80 7.73 12.27 25.81
CA MET A 80 6.85 11.82 24.72
C MET A 80 7.59 10.94 23.72
N ALA A 81 8.84 10.54 23.97
CA ALA A 81 9.67 9.79 23.01
C ALA A 81 9.01 8.46 22.55
N PRO A 82 8.41 7.65 23.45
CA PRO A 82 7.70 6.44 23.04
C PRO A 82 6.49 6.70 22.13
N ASN A 83 5.82 7.85 22.29
CA ASN A 83 4.65 8.20 21.47
C ASN A 83 5.00 8.32 20.00
N TYR A 84 6.21 8.78 19.65
CA TYR A 84 6.64 8.85 18.26
C TYR A 84 6.80 7.46 17.63
N ILE A 85 7.29 6.47 18.39
CA ILE A 85 7.38 5.09 17.87
C ILE A 85 5.98 4.50 17.69
N TYR A 86 5.06 4.70 18.64
CA TYR A 86 3.67 4.26 18.48
C TYR A 86 2.98 4.90 17.27
N VAL A 87 3.18 6.20 17.06
CA VAL A 87 2.64 6.91 15.89
C VAL A 87 3.28 6.37 14.60
N ALA A 88 4.58 6.15 14.57
CA ALA A 88 5.27 5.59 13.40
C ALA A 88 4.76 4.19 13.04
N VAL A 89 4.60 3.30 14.04
CA VAL A 89 4.00 1.98 13.86
C VAL A 89 2.54 2.09 13.43
N GLY A 90 1.78 3.00 14.03
CA GLY A 90 0.41 3.30 13.65
C GLY A 90 0.29 3.68 12.17
N ILE A 91 1.11 4.62 11.69
CA ILE A 91 1.17 5.04 10.28
C ILE A 91 1.50 3.86 9.37
N LEU A 92 2.46 3.00 9.78
CA LEU A 92 2.88 1.82 9.03
C LEU A 92 1.82 0.71 8.99
N LEU A 93 0.78 0.78 9.84
CA LEU A 93 -0.30 -0.20 9.88
C LEU A 93 -1.64 0.36 9.38
N THR A 94 -1.78 1.69 9.32
CA THR A 94 -2.98 2.35 8.82
C THR A 94 -2.99 2.37 7.29
N GLY A 95 -3.44 1.27 6.70
CA GLY A 95 -3.80 1.23 5.27
C GLY A 95 -5.13 1.96 4.97
N PHE A 96 -5.34 2.25 3.69
CA PHE A 96 -6.54 2.90 3.16
C PHE A 96 -7.64 1.88 2.86
N PRO A 97 -8.93 2.22 3.09
CA PRO A 97 -10.03 1.31 2.78
C PRO A 97 -10.07 1.03 1.27
N THR A 98 -10.20 -0.25 0.94
CA THR A 98 -10.09 -0.78 -0.42
C THR A 98 -11.30 -1.63 -0.76
N THR A 99 -11.80 -1.44 -1.97
CA THR A 99 -12.91 -2.20 -2.56
C THR A 99 -12.42 -2.95 -3.79
N PHE A 100 -12.86 -4.20 -3.93
CA PHE A 100 -12.55 -5.04 -5.08
C PHE A 100 -13.79 -5.24 -5.93
N GLU A 101 -13.61 -5.19 -7.24
CA GLU A 101 -14.65 -5.51 -8.21
C GLU A 101 -14.06 -6.42 -9.29
N ARG A 102 -14.76 -7.48 -9.61
CA ARG A 102 -14.33 -8.44 -10.62
C ARG A 102 -14.77 -7.98 -12.01
N LEU A 103 -13.83 -7.85 -12.92
CA LEU A 103 -14.08 -7.51 -14.33
C LEU A 103 -13.93 -8.75 -15.24
N PRO A 104 -14.46 -8.69 -16.48
CA PRO A 104 -14.21 -9.72 -17.49
C PRO A 104 -12.72 -10.01 -17.72
N GLU A 105 -12.40 -11.14 -18.35
CA GLU A 105 -11.04 -11.52 -18.77
C GLU A 105 -10.00 -11.68 -17.63
N ASN A 106 -10.42 -12.13 -16.45
CA ASN A 106 -9.50 -12.32 -15.33
C ASN A 106 -8.80 -11.04 -14.88
N VAL A 107 -9.50 -9.91 -14.93
CA VAL A 107 -9.05 -8.63 -14.36
C VAL A 107 -9.82 -8.30 -13.08
N THR A 108 -9.12 -7.81 -12.07
CA THR A 108 -9.69 -7.28 -10.83
C THR A 108 -9.46 -5.78 -10.77
N LYS A 109 -10.54 -5.02 -10.63
CA LYS A 109 -10.49 -3.58 -10.36
C LYS A 109 -10.35 -3.37 -8.86
N VAL A 110 -9.25 -2.75 -8.47
CA VAL A 110 -8.97 -2.37 -7.08
C VAL A 110 -9.20 -0.87 -6.95
N THR A 111 -10.13 -0.48 -6.08
CA THR A 111 -10.43 0.94 -5.81
C THR A 111 -10.04 1.26 -4.39
N ILE A 112 -9.12 2.22 -4.21
CA ILE A 112 -8.62 2.65 -2.91
C ILE A 112 -9.04 4.10 -2.69
N GLU A 113 -9.70 4.37 -1.56
CA GLU A 113 -10.10 5.72 -1.18
C GLU A 113 -8.94 6.41 -0.48
N VAL A 114 -8.42 7.48 -1.07
CA VAL A 114 -7.23 8.20 -0.58
C VAL A 114 -7.53 9.65 -0.23
N PRO A 115 -6.76 10.25 0.69
CA PRO A 115 -6.96 11.64 1.07
C PRO A 115 -6.79 12.57 -0.13
N ARG A 116 -7.47 13.73 -0.04
CA ARG A 116 -7.44 14.77 -1.08
C ARG A 116 -6.04 15.35 -1.30
N SER A 117 -5.16 15.28 -0.30
CA SER A 117 -3.78 15.73 -0.38
C SER A 117 -2.92 14.87 -1.33
N LEU A 118 -3.29 13.60 -1.55
CA LEU A 118 -2.54 12.72 -2.45
C LEU A 118 -2.91 13.02 -3.91
N ARG A 119 -1.94 13.51 -4.68
CA ARG A 119 -2.10 13.83 -6.11
C ARG A 119 -1.14 12.98 -6.94
N TRP A 120 -1.61 12.53 -8.10
CA TRP A 120 -0.81 11.80 -9.07
C TRP A 120 -1.07 12.34 -10.48
N LYS A 121 -0.20 11.97 -11.42
CA LYS A 121 -0.38 12.30 -12.85
C LYS A 121 -0.63 11.03 -13.65
N PRO A 122 -1.23 11.14 -14.84
CA PRO A 122 -1.33 10.01 -15.76
C PRO A 122 0.03 9.34 -16.02
N GLY A 123 0.04 8.01 -16.02
CA GLY A 123 1.26 7.22 -16.21
C GLY A 123 2.08 6.98 -14.93
N HIS A 124 1.68 7.52 -13.78
CA HIS A 124 2.29 7.15 -12.50
C HIS A 124 1.87 5.73 -12.07
N HIS A 125 2.72 5.08 -11.30
CA HIS A 125 2.46 3.80 -10.66
C HIS A 125 2.64 3.92 -9.14
N SER A 126 2.05 3.01 -8.39
CA SER A 126 2.24 2.91 -6.94
C SER A 126 2.50 1.47 -6.55
N PHE A 127 3.22 1.28 -5.45
CA PHE A 127 3.35 -0.03 -4.82
C PHE A 127 2.17 -0.26 -3.89
N LEU A 128 1.52 -1.41 -4.06
CA LEU A 128 0.43 -1.85 -3.19
C LEU A 128 0.93 -2.93 -2.27
N ARG A 129 0.60 -2.78 -0.98
CA ARG A 129 0.84 -3.77 0.06
C ARG A 129 -0.48 -4.07 0.77
N MET A 130 -0.86 -5.34 0.80
CA MET A 130 -2.12 -5.79 1.39
C MET A 130 -1.83 -6.85 2.44
N PRO A 131 -1.58 -6.46 3.71
CA PRO A 131 -1.16 -7.39 4.77
C PRO A 131 -2.09 -8.59 4.98
N SER A 132 -3.38 -8.46 4.64
CA SER A 132 -4.38 -9.53 4.70
C SER A 132 -4.28 -10.57 3.57
N LEU A 133 -3.57 -10.28 2.48
CA LEU A 133 -3.33 -11.19 1.36
C LEU A 133 -1.88 -11.68 1.33
N SER A 134 -0.93 -10.78 1.56
CA SER A 134 0.49 -11.08 1.76
C SER A 134 1.10 -10.09 2.74
N PHE A 135 1.80 -10.60 3.75
CA PHE A 135 2.24 -9.80 4.90
C PHE A 135 3.33 -8.78 4.55
N LEU A 136 4.27 -9.13 3.66
CA LEU A 136 5.46 -8.33 3.36
C LEU A 136 5.63 -7.99 1.88
N ASP A 137 4.78 -8.51 0.98
CA ASP A 137 4.98 -8.26 -0.45
C ASP A 137 4.51 -6.86 -0.86
N ASN A 138 5.37 -6.17 -1.59
CA ASN A 138 5.10 -4.87 -2.21
C ASN A 138 5.09 -5.04 -3.73
N HIS A 139 3.96 -4.77 -4.38
CA HIS A 139 3.80 -4.98 -5.82
C HIS A 139 3.53 -3.68 -6.57
N PRO A 140 4.30 -3.35 -7.63
CA PRO A 140 4.08 -2.15 -8.42
C PRO A 140 2.89 -2.32 -9.37
N PHE A 141 1.96 -1.36 -9.36
CA PHE A 141 0.84 -1.30 -10.29
C PHE A 141 0.65 0.12 -10.84
N THR A 142 0.33 0.21 -12.13
CA THR A 142 0.07 1.50 -12.80
C THR A 142 -1.30 2.02 -12.40
N ILE A 143 -1.37 3.30 -12.07
CA ILE A 143 -2.61 3.97 -11.68
C ILE A 143 -3.45 4.19 -12.93
N ALA A 144 -4.65 3.63 -12.96
CA ALA A 144 -5.57 3.69 -14.09
C ALA A 144 -6.58 4.87 -13.99
N SER A 145 -6.64 5.57 -12.85
CA SER A 145 -7.52 6.74 -12.65
C SER A 145 -6.78 8.07 -12.76
N VAL A 146 -7.55 9.16 -12.82
CA VAL A 146 -7.08 10.54 -12.68
C VAL A 146 -7.56 11.11 -11.34
N PRO A 147 -6.85 12.10 -10.75
CA PRO A 147 -7.30 12.73 -9.52
C PRO A 147 -8.68 13.37 -9.68
N ALA A 148 -9.52 13.24 -8.65
CA ALA A 148 -10.83 13.88 -8.65
C ALA A 148 -10.69 15.40 -8.46
N PRO A 149 -11.67 16.21 -8.89
CA PRO A 149 -11.73 17.63 -8.59
C PRO A 149 -11.63 17.91 -7.09
N PRO A 150 -11.22 19.13 -6.66
CA PRO A 150 -10.91 19.43 -5.25
C PRO A 150 -12.02 19.15 -4.24
N LEU A 151 -13.28 19.12 -4.66
CA LEU A 151 -14.43 18.90 -3.79
C LEU A 151 -14.70 17.42 -3.47
N GLU A 152 -14.22 16.49 -4.30
CA GLU A 152 -14.51 15.06 -4.18
C GLU A 152 -13.34 14.26 -3.56
N PRO A 153 -13.61 13.14 -2.88
CA PRO A 153 -12.56 12.24 -2.41
C PRO A 153 -11.85 11.59 -3.61
N ASN A 154 -10.53 11.45 -3.49
CA ASN A 154 -9.72 10.81 -4.52
C ASN A 154 -9.92 9.29 -4.48
N LYS A 155 -10.08 8.69 -5.67
CA LYS A 155 -10.14 7.25 -5.86
C LYS A 155 -8.96 6.79 -6.73
N LEU A 156 -8.05 6.05 -6.12
CA LEU A 156 -6.98 5.36 -6.84
C LEU A 156 -7.54 4.05 -7.38
N ILE A 157 -7.54 3.91 -8.71
CA ILE A 157 -8.05 2.71 -9.38
C ILE A 157 -6.88 1.99 -10.03
N PHE A 158 -6.78 0.69 -9.78
CA PHE A 158 -5.83 -0.21 -10.43
C PHE A 158 -6.60 -1.33 -11.13
N LEU A 159 -6.20 -1.65 -12.36
CA LEU A 159 -6.72 -2.81 -13.08
C LEU A 159 -5.63 -3.88 -13.09
N ILE A 160 -5.84 -4.94 -12.33
CA ILE A 160 -4.83 -5.96 -12.08
C ILE A 160 -5.29 -7.27 -12.71
N ARG A 161 -4.52 -7.77 -13.68
CA ARG A 161 -4.78 -9.10 -14.24
C ARG A 161 -4.34 -10.18 -13.28
N THR A 162 -5.16 -11.21 -13.17
CA THR A 162 -4.87 -12.40 -12.41
C THR A 162 -3.72 -13.16 -13.06
N HIS A 163 -2.59 -13.20 -12.38
CA HIS A 163 -1.49 -14.12 -12.61
C HIS A 163 -1.33 -15.08 -11.41
N SER A 164 -0.28 -15.88 -11.37
CA SER A 164 0.08 -16.72 -10.23
C SER A 164 0.48 -15.91 -8.98
N GLY A 165 0.44 -16.54 -7.80
CA GLY A 165 0.88 -15.92 -6.55
C GLY A 165 -0.12 -14.90 -5.98
N PHE A 166 0.38 -13.69 -5.67
CA PHE A 166 -0.39 -12.62 -5.03
C PHE A 166 -1.67 -12.25 -5.77
N THR A 167 -1.58 -12.05 -7.09
CA THR A 167 -2.72 -11.64 -7.93
C THR A 167 -3.81 -12.72 -8.00
N LYS A 168 -3.46 -14.00 -7.86
CA LYS A 168 -4.46 -15.09 -7.75
C LYS A 168 -5.25 -14.97 -6.46
N ARG A 169 -4.57 -14.73 -5.33
CA ARG A 169 -5.21 -14.52 -4.02
C ARG A 169 -6.10 -13.29 -4.04
N LEU A 170 -5.64 -12.21 -4.69
CA LEU A 170 -6.43 -10.99 -4.92
C LEU A 170 -7.72 -11.29 -5.71
N ALA A 171 -7.62 -12.05 -6.80
CA ALA A 171 -8.78 -12.44 -7.60
C ALA A 171 -9.76 -13.32 -6.82
N SER A 172 -9.28 -14.37 -6.17
CA SER A 172 -10.11 -15.24 -5.32
C SER A 172 -10.81 -14.46 -4.20
N ARG A 173 -10.15 -13.43 -3.66
CA ARG A 173 -10.78 -12.55 -2.68
C ARG A 173 -11.86 -11.66 -3.29
N ALA A 174 -11.60 -11.09 -4.47
CA ALA A 174 -12.61 -10.30 -5.18
C ALA A 174 -13.85 -11.15 -5.53
N ASP A 175 -13.65 -12.41 -5.92
CA ASP A 175 -14.73 -13.36 -6.19
C ASP A 175 -15.54 -13.66 -4.91
N ALA A 176 -14.87 -13.83 -3.76
CA ALA A 176 -15.54 -14.05 -2.47
C ALA A 176 -16.33 -12.82 -1.99
N ASP A 177 -15.78 -11.62 -2.18
CA ASP A 177 -16.48 -10.37 -1.86
C ASP A 177 -17.72 -10.24 -2.77
N ALA A 178 -17.60 -10.51 -4.08
CA ALA A 178 -18.72 -10.50 -5.02
C ALA A 178 -19.82 -11.52 -4.67
N ALA A 179 -19.45 -12.75 -4.33
CA ALA A 179 -20.39 -13.80 -3.92
C ALA A 179 -21.16 -13.44 -2.64
N THR A 180 -20.56 -12.66 -1.74
CA THR A 180 -21.22 -12.17 -0.53
C THR A 180 -22.32 -11.16 -0.85
N PHE A 181 -22.11 -10.28 -1.84
CA PHE A 181 -23.12 -9.33 -2.31
C PHE A 181 -24.22 -9.99 -3.15
N GLN A 182 -23.93 -11.11 -3.81
CA GLN A 182 -24.88 -11.81 -4.68
C GLN A 182 -25.71 -12.87 -3.97
N LYS A 183 -25.43 -13.20 -2.70
CA LYS A 183 -26.27 -14.12 -1.92
C LYS A 183 -27.67 -13.50 -1.78
N PRO A 184 -28.70 -14.01 -2.48
CA PRO A 184 -30.03 -13.45 -2.37
C PRO A 184 -30.48 -13.62 -0.92
N LEU A 185 -31.19 -12.63 -0.39
CA LEU A 185 -32.03 -12.83 0.79
C LEU A 185 -32.83 -14.12 0.54
N ARG A 186 -32.53 -15.22 1.23
CA ARG A 186 -33.25 -16.49 1.05
C ARG A 186 -34.71 -16.19 1.33
N THR A 187 -35.53 -16.11 0.30
CA THR A 187 -36.97 -16.29 0.40
C THR A 187 -37.18 -17.72 0.87
N SER A 188 -37.39 -17.87 2.18
CA SER A 188 -37.88 -19.10 2.77
C SER A 188 -39.19 -19.47 2.09
N PRO A 189 -39.34 -20.70 1.53
CA PRO A 189 -40.65 -21.17 1.11
C PRO A 189 -41.49 -21.38 2.37
N SER A 190 -42.62 -20.66 2.45
CA SER A 190 -43.62 -20.82 3.50
C SER A 190 -44.17 -22.25 3.52
N PRO A 191 -44.24 -22.91 4.69
CA PRO A 191 -45.35 -23.79 5.01
C PRO A 191 -46.28 -23.06 6.01
N SER A 192 -47.56 -23.11 5.68
CA SER A 192 -48.75 -22.78 6.46
C SER A 192 -48.62 -22.58 7.99
N LEU A 193 -49.07 -21.39 8.42
CA LEU A 193 -50.00 -21.06 9.53
C LEU A 193 -49.82 -21.74 10.92
N SER A 194 -49.34 -20.97 11.92
CA SER A 194 -50.07 -20.70 13.18
C SER A 194 -49.35 -19.72 14.12
N SER A 195 -50.12 -18.73 14.60
CA SER A 195 -50.10 -18.06 15.92
C SER A 195 -48.93 -17.16 16.39
N THR A 196 -49.24 -15.86 16.37
CA THR A 196 -49.19 -14.88 17.48
C THR A 196 -47.87 -14.18 17.85
N THR A 197 -47.96 -12.83 17.84
CA THR A 197 -47.22 -11.79 18.60
C THR A 197 -46.04 -11.09 17.91
N SER A 198 -46.29 -9.86 17.43
CA SER A 198 -45.31 -8.75 17.31
C SER A 198 -45.22 -7.99 18.65
N PRO A 199 -44.14 -7.25 19.01
CA PRO A 199 -43.37 -6.37 18.13
C PRO A 199 -41.84 -6.35 18.33
N GLY A 200 -41.09 -5.99 17.28
CA GLY A 200 -39.66 -5.71 17.39
C GLY A 200 -38.95 -5.75 16.04
N ASP A 201 -39.10 -4.68 15.27
CA ASP A 201 -38.41 -4.48 14.00
C ASP A 201 -36.89 -4.36 14.24
N ARG A 202 -36.17 -5.47 14.07
CA ARG A 202 -34.71 -5.49 13.91
C ARG A 202 -34.44 -5.97 12.49
N SER A 203 -34.40 -5.01 11.57
CA SER A 203 -33.76 -5.20 10.26
C SER A 203 -32.42 -5.90 10.48
N PRO A 204 -32.09 -6.99 9.75
CA PRO A 204 -30.77 -7.57 9.84
C PRO A 204 -29.80 -6.51 9.33
N THR A 205 -29.08 -5.86 10.24
CA THR A 205 -27.92 -5.03 9.89
C THR A 205 -26.97 -5.93 9.13
N ILE A 206 -27.01 -5.86 7.80
CA ILE A 206 -26.00 -6.44 6.92
C ILE A 206 -24.77 -5.60 7.21
N THR A 207 -23.99 -6.01 8.20
CA THR A 207 -22.69 -5.41 8.48
C THR A 207 -21.85 -5.69 7.22
N PRO A 208 -21.50 -4.66 6.43
CA PRO A 208 -20.63 -4.87 5.29
C PRO A 208 -19.34 -5.49 5.83
N LEU A 209 -18.80 -6.50 5.14
CA LEU A 209 -17.52 -7.08 5.52
C LEU A 209 -16.49 -5.96 5.76
N PRO A 210 -15.63 -6.07 6.78
CA PRO A 210 -14.63 -5.05 7.06
C PRO A 210 -13.81 -4.79 5.80
N ARG A 211 -13.87 -3.55 5.29
CA ARG A 211 -13.14 -3.14 4.07
C ARG A 211 -11.67 -3.44 4.26
N LEU A 212 -11.07 -4.14 3.30
CA LEU A 212 -9.66 -4.47 3.33
C LEU A 212 -8.85 -3.17 3.33
N ARG A 213 -7.77 -3.15 4.12
CA ARG A 213 -6.85 -2.01 4.16
C ARG A 213 -5.64 -2.29 3.28
N THR A 214 -5.41 -1.41 2.31
CA THR A 214 -4.24 -1.45 1.43
C THR A 214 -3.31 -0.31 1.79
N LEU A 215 -2.05 -0.63 2.01
CA LEU A 215 -0.99 0.36 2.12
C LEU A 215 -0.52 0.71 0.73
N ILE A 216 -0.39 2.02 0.50
CA ILE A 216 0.05 2.57 -0.78
C ILE A 216 1.38 3.25 -0.53
N ASP A 217 2.35 2.93 -1.36
CA ASP A 217 3.62 3.63 -1.45
C ASP A 217 3.74 4.24 -2.86
N GLY A 218 4.00 5.55 -2.93
CA GLY A 218 3.93 6.34 -4.15
C GLY A 218 3.00 7.55 -4.02
N PRO A 219 2.64 8.22 -5.14
CA PRO A 219 2.82 7.79 -6.53
C PRO A 219 4.23 8.04 -7.09
N TYR A 220 4.71 7.09 -7.87
CA TYR A 220 5.98 7.12 -8.58
C TYR A 220 5.78 7.37 -10.07
N GLY A 221 6.56 8.26 -10.66
CA GLY A 221 6.49 8.55 -12.09
C GLY A 221 7.57 9.54 -12.53
N GLY A 222 7.86 9.53 -13.83
CA GLY A 222 8.82 10.45 -14.44
C GLY A 222 8.19 11.80 -14.81
N TYR A 223 9.04 12.75 -15.21
CA TYR A 223 8.55 13.97 -15.84
C TYR A 223 7.91 13.65 -17.19
N THR A 224 6.63 13.95 -17.32
CA THR A 224 5.91 13.91 -18.59
C THR A 224 5.58 15.34 -19.00
N ALA A 225 5.99 15.73 -20.20
CA ALA A 225 5.65 17.02 -20.78
C ALA A 225 4.13 17.23 -20.76
N PRO A 226 3.64 18.47 -20.57
CA PRO A 226 2.21 18.75 -20.53
C PRO A 226 1.61 18.57 -21.93
N LEU A 227 1.22 17.33 -22.27
CA LEU A 227 0.72 16.96 -23.60
C LEU A 227 -0.45 17.85 -24.04
N HIS A 228 -1.32 18.22 -23.10
CA HIS A 228 -2.44 19.13 -23.35
C HIS A 228 -2.00 20.51 -23.91
N ARG A 229 -0.76 20.95 -23.69
CA ARG A 229 -0.22 22.24 -24.18
C ARG A 229 0.78 22.11 -25.33
N THR A 230 1.37 20.93 -25.52
CA THR A 230 2.48 20.77 -26.48
C THR A 230 2.04 20.22 -27.83
N VAL A 231 0.93 19.47 -27.89
CA VAL A 231 0.51 18.76 -29.11
C VAL A 231 -0.97 18.97 -29.41
N ASP A 232 -1.34 18.93 -30.69
CA ASP A 232 -2.72 19.09 -31.14
C ASP A 232 -3.47 17.74 -31.26
N SER A 233 -2.75 16.64 -31.41
CA SER A 233 -3.34 15.31 -31.57
C SER A 233 -2.51 14.24 -30.87
N VAL A 234 -3.18 13.33 -30.18
CA VAL A 234 -2.55 12.26 -29.40
C VAL A 234 -3.12 10.92 -29.86
N LEU A 235 -2.24 9.99 -30.25
CA LEU A 235 -2.57 8.60 -30.50
C LEU A 235 -2.04 7.75 -29.34
N LEU A 236 -2.95 7.10 -28.61
CA LEU A 236 -2.65 6.17 -27.54
C LEU A 236 -2.82 4.76 -28.08
N VAL A 237 -1.78 3.94 -28.02
CA VAL A 237 -1.83 2.53 -28.43
C VAL A 237 -1.59 1.67 -27.21
N ALA A 238 -2.51 0.75 -26.92
CA ALA A 238 -2.43 -0.14 -25.77
C ALA A 238 -2.74 -1.59 -26.16
N GLY A 239 -2.03 -2.53 -25.54
CA GLY A 239 -2.23 -3.96 -25.69
C GLY A 239 -2.62 -4.63 -24.37
N GLY A 240 -3.66 -5.45 -24.36
CA GLY A 240 -4.12 -6.21 -23.18
C GLY A 240 -4.29 -5.31 -21.95
N THR A 241 -3.64 -5.66 -20.85
CA THR A 241 -3.66 -4.89 -19.58
C THR A 241 -2.79 -3.63 -19.60
N GLY A 242 -1.99 -3.43 -20.65
CA GLY A 242 -1.27 -2.18 -20.90
C GLY A 242 -2.21 -0.97 -21.09
N ILE A 243 -3.52 -1.21 -21.24
CA ILE A 243 -4.54 -0.17 -21.19
C ILE A 243 -4.48 0.67 -19.90
N THR A 244 -3.99 0.10 -18.80
CA THR A 244 -3.78 0.84 -17.53
C THR A 244 -2.84 2.02 -17.65
N ALA A 245 -1.89 1.99 -18.60
CA ALA A 245 -0.99 3.11 -18.86
C ALA A 245 -1.63 4.16 -19.77
N ALA A 246 -2.45 3.74 -20.75
CA ALA A 246 -3.07 4.64 -21.73
C ALA A 246 -4.37 5.29 -21.23
N LEU A 247 -5.18 4.57 -20.47
CA LEU A 247 -6.46 5.01 -19.93
C LEU A 247 -6.38 6.33 -19.14
N PRO A 248 -5.46 6.50 -18.16
CA PRO A 248 -5.40 7.75 -17.40
C PRO A 248 -4.99 8.93 -18.29
N TRP A 249 -4.21 8.71 -19.36
CA TRP A 249 -3.90 9.75 -20.34
C TRP A 249 -5.14 10.14 -21.15
N ALA A 250 -5.92 9.16 -21.61
CA ALA A 250 -7.15 9.42 -22.33
C ALA A 250 -8.15 10.21 -21.48
N LEU A 251 -8.33 9.82 -20.21
CA LEU A 251 -9.22 10.51 -19.26
C LEU A 251 -8.75 11.94 -18.97
N ASN A 252 -7.46 12.13 -18.72
CA ASN A 252 -6.91 13.45 -18.39
C ASN A 252 -6.98 14.41 -19.58
N LEU A 253 -6.63 13.94 -20.78
CA LEU A 253 -6.73 14.77 -21.99
C LEU A 253 -8.19 15.05 -22.35
N GLY A 254 -9.08 14.08 -22.20
CA GLY A 254 -10.52 14.27 -22.40
C GLY A 254 -11.11 15.33 -21.46
N ALA A 255 -10.69 15.35 -20.20
CA ALA A 255 -11.10 16.39 -19.24
C ALA A 255 -10.65 17.79 -19.71
N HIS A 256 -9.38 17.95 -20.08
CA HIS A 256 -8.84 19.22 -20.59
C HIS A 256 -9.45 19.67 -21.92
N MET A 257 -9.97 18.74 -22.74
CA MET A 257 -10.72 19.07 -23.96
C MET A 257 -12.13 19.58 -23.66
N GLY A 258 -12.74 19.12 -22.56
CA GLY A 258 -14.08 19.53 -22.13
C GLY A 258 -14.12 20.88 -21.43
N GLU A 259 -13.03 21.27 -20.75
CA GLU A 259 -12.93 22.54 -20.04
C GLU A 259 -12.61 23.70 -20.99
N ARG A 260 -13.61 24.53 -21.29
CA ARG A 260 -13.43 25.78 -22.06
C ARG A 260 -12.63 26.79 -21.22
N GLY A 261 -11.33 26.88 -21.47
CA GLY A 261 -10.48 27.93 -20.88
C GLY A 261 -9.09 27.50 -20.41
N ASP A 262 -8.77 26.20 -20.40
CA ASP A 262 -7.49 25.68 -19.89
C ASP A 262 -6.28 25.88 -20.84
N GLY A 263 -6.49 26.53 -21.99
CA GLY A 263 -5.44 26.72 -23.00
C GLY A 263 -4.95 25.41 -23.61
N SER A 264 -5.75 24.34 -23.54
CA SER A 264 -5.46 23.05 -24.16
C SER A 264 -5.40 23.19 -25.69
N ARG A 265 -4.30 22.73 -26.29
CA ARG A 265 -4.11 22.66 -27.74
C ARG A 265 -4.64 21.37 -28.34
N VAL A 266 -4.84 20.33 -27.51
CA VAL A 266 -5.28 19.01 -27.98
C VAL A 266 -6.70 19.09 -28.55
N ARG A 267 -6.82 18.74 -29.82
CA ARG A 267 -8.08 18.70 -30.58
C ARG A 267 -8.59 17.29 -30.82
N SER A 268 -7.70 16.29 -30.79
CA SER A 268 -8.04 14.90 -31.05
C SER A 268 -7.23 13.95 -30.18
N VAL A 269 -7.93 13.04 -29.50
CA VAL A 269 -7.34 11.91 -28.78
C VAL A 269 -7.90 10.64 -29.39
N ARG A 270 -7.05 9.79 -29.95
CA ARG A 270 -7.42 8.47 -30.47
C ARG A 270 -6.80 7.39 -29.61
N LEU A 271 -7.64 6.51 -29.05
CA LEU A 271 -7.21 5.35 -28.30
C LEU A 271 -7.43 4.09 -29.14
N VAL A 272 -6.34 3.40 -29.48
CA VAL A 272 -6.34 2.10 -30.13
C VAL A 272 -6.02 1.06 -29.07
N TRP A 273 -6.99 0.24 -28.71
CA TRP A 273 -6.82 -0.83 -27.74
C TRP A 273 -6.96 -2.19 -28.40
N ILE A 274 -5.90 -3.01 -28.28
CA ILE A 274 -5.83 -4.36 -28.80
C ILE A 274 -5.89 -5.32 -27.62
N ALA A 275 -7.01 -6.02 -27.45
CA ALA A 275 -7.17 -7.02 -26.39
C ALA A 275 -7.35 -8.41 -27.01
N CYS A 276 -6.71 -9.41 -26.41
CA CYS A 276 -6.95 -10.80 -26.78
C CYS A 276 -8.16 -11.28 -25.98
N ALA A 277 -9.32 -11.34 -26.63
CA ALA A 277 -10.49 -11.98 -26.06
C ALA A 277 -10.16 -13.46 -25.82
N LEU A 278 -10.27 -13.93 -24.59
CA LEU A 278 -10.38 -15.36 -24.34
C LEU A 278 -11.76 -15.78 -24.84
N SER A 279 -11.79 -16.50 -25.95
CA SER A 279 -12.97 -17.26 -26.37
C SER A 279 -13.31 -18.26 -25.25
N GLY A 280 -14.29 -17.90 -24.43
CA GLY A 280 -15.14 -18.83 -23.69
C GLY A 280 -16.56 -18.39 -24.04
N GLY A 281 -17.25 -19.01 -25.00
CA GLY A 281 -17.39 -20.45 -25.08
C GLY A 281 -18.36 -20.89 -23.99
N GLU A 282 -19.61 -20.41 -24.07
CA GLU A 282 -20.74 -21.25 -23.69
C GLU A 282 -20.63 -22.51 -24.54
N ALA A 283 -20.17 -23.60 -23.91
CA ALA A 283 -20.45 -24.95 -24.36
C ALA A 283 -21.36 -25.55 -23.29
N VAL A 284 -22.65 -25.53 -23.64
CA VAL A 284 -23.79 -26.39 -23.21
C VAL A 284 -23.64 -27.14 -21.89
#